data_AF-A0A0D1W3I0-F1
#
_entry.id   AF-A0A0D1W3I0-F1
#
_cell.length_a   1.000
_cell.length_b   1.000
_cell.length_c   1.000
_cell.angle_alpha   90.00
_cell.angle_beta   90.00
_cell.angle_gamma   90.00
#
_symmetry.space_group_name_H-M   'P 1'
#
loop_
_entity.id
_entity.type
_entity.pdbx_description
1 polymer ?
#
loop_
_entity_poly.entity_id
_entity_poly.type
_entity_poly.pdbx_seq_one_letter_code
_entity_poly.pdbx_strand_id
1 'polypeptide(L)'
;MKKLISIRLASNIIIAINAIAILMHVLILLKIVPYDFVWGGRLKSEANVIIFESISLVVQILFILIIAVKAGYVFKGKFKRTLNVGIWIMFGLIVLNTIGNLASNSGLETMVMTPLTSVLALLVFRLAIEK
;
A
#
# COMPACT_ATOMS: atom_id res chain seq x y z
N MET A 1 3.77 17.99 12.14
CA MET A 1 4.32 16.88 11.31
C MET A 1 5.63 17.20 10.59
N LYS A 2 5.83 18.40 9.99
CA LYS A 2 7.08 18.74 9.26
C LYS A 2 8.39 18.55 10.06
N LYS A 3 8.34 18.68 11.39
CA LYS A 3 9.51 18.52 12.28
C LYS A 3 9.73 17.09 12.82
N LEU A 4 8.77 16.17 12.67
CA LEU A 4 8.84 14.85 13.34
C LEU A 4 9.30 13.72 12.40
N ILE A 5 8.90 13.74 11.12
CA ILE A 5 9.26 12.69 10.14
C ILE A 5 9.72 13.37 8.85
N SER A 6 10.95 13.09 8.41
CA SER A 6 11.49 13.61 7.14
C SER A 6 10.81 12.97 5.93
N ILE A 7 10.77 13.66 4.78
CA ILE A 7 10.18 13.14 3.53
C ILE A 7 10.84 11.81 3.16
N ARG A 8 12.17 11.75 3.31
CA ARG A 8 12.97 10.58 2.97
C ARG A 8 12.68 9.41 3.89
N LEU A 9 12.56 9.66 5.20
CA LEU A 9 12.19 8.63 6.16
C LEU A 9 10.78 8.09 5.88
N ALA A 10 9.79 8.98 5.70
CA ALA A 10 8.43 8.56 5.37
C ALA A 10 8.39 7.72 4.09
N SER A 11 9.09 8.16 3.04
CA SER A 11 9.16 7.44 1.76
C SER A 11 9.78 6.05 1.92
N ASN A 12 10.88 5.94 2.68
CA ASN A 12 11.53 4.65 2.93
C ASN A 12 10.63 3.69 3.71
N ILE A 13 9.93 4.18 4.74
CA ILE A 13 9.00 3.36 5.51
C ILE A 13 7.85 2.87 4.61
N ILE A 14 7.26 3.76 3.81
CA ILE A 14 6.20 3.38 2.88
C ILE A 14 6.71 2.33 1.88
N ILE A 15 7.87 2.55 1.25
CA ILE A 15 8.44 1.58 0.31
C ILE A 15 8.70 0.22 0.99
N ALA A 16 9.28 0.22 2.19
CA ALA A 16 9.56 -1.02 2.92
C ALA A 16 8.27 -1.81 3.24
N ILE A 17 7.23 -1.15 3.74
CA ILE A 17 5.95 -1.81 4.03
C ILE A 17 5.30 -2.34 2.74
N ASN A 18 5.31 -1.57 1.66
CA ASN A 18 4.76 -2.01 0.37
C ASN A 18 5.57 -3.18 -0.22
N ALA A 19 6.89 -3.22 -0.03
CA ALA A 19 7.71 -4.33 -0.48
C ALA A 19 7.41 -5.62 0.32
N ILE A 20 7.19 -5.51 1.63
CA ILE A 20 6.74 -6.64 2.46
C ILE A 20 5.36 -7.12 2.02
N ALA A 21 4.44 -6.20 1.69
CA ALA A 21 3.13 -6.55 1.16
C ALA A 21 3.22 -7.29 -0.19
N ILE A 22 4.11 -6.85 -1.10
CA ILE A 22 4.40 -7.57 -2.35
C ILE A 22 4.86 -9.00 -2.07
N LEU A 23 5.79 -9.18 -1.12
CA LEU A 23 6.25 -10.53 -0.74
C LEU A 23 5.09 -11.39 -0.25
N MET A 24 4.19 -10.83 0.56
CA MET A 24 2.99 -11.54 1.02
C MET A 24 2.09 -11.96 -0.15
N HIS A 25 1.76 -11.07 -1.09
CA HIS A 25 0.97 -11.41 -2.28
C HIS A 25 1.63 -12.49 -3.14
N VAL A 26 2.97 -12.43 -3.31
CA VAL A 26 3.72 -13.49 -4.02
C VAL A 26 3.62 -14.82 -3.30
N LEU A 27 3.77 -14.84 -1.97
CA LEU A 27 3.65 -16.08 -1.18
C LEU A 27 2.24 -16.68 -1.24
N ILE A 28 1.19 -15.86 -1.34
CA ILE A 28 -0.19 -16.32 -1.55
C ILE A 28 -0.35 -16.95 -2.93
N LEU A 29 0.16 -16.30 -3.99
CA LEU A 29 0.15 -16.85 -5.35
C LEU A 29 0.92 -18.18 -5.45
N LEU A 30 2.01 -18.32 -4.70
CA LEU A 30 2.79 -19.55 -4.58
C LEU A 30 2.12 -20.62 -3.69
N LYS A 31 0.92 -20.35 -3.15
CA LYS A 31 0.19 -21.23 -2.22
C LYS A 31 0.96 -21.58 -0.94
N ILE A 32 1.98 -20.79 -0.58
CA ILE A 32 2.75 -20.94 0.67
C ILE A 32 1.96 -20.34 1.83
N VAL A 33 1.27 -19.22 1.57
CA VAL A 33 0.40 -18.53 2.54
C VAL A 33 -1.07 -18.71 2.11
N PRO A 34 -1.98 -19.07 3.03
CA PRO A 34 -3.41 -19.14 2.75
C PRO A 34 -3.99 -17.83 2.23
N TYR A 35 -4.80 -17.89 1.17
CA TYR A 35 -5.46 -16.70 0.62
C TYR A 35 -6.62 -16.19 1.50
N ASP A 36 -7.04 -16.93 2.54
CA ASP A 36 -8.06 -16.49 3.49
C ASP A 36 -7.61 -15.27 4.32
N PHE A 37 -6.31 -14.98 4.34
CA PHE A 37 -5.75 -13.83 5.04
C PHE A 37 -5.99 -12.49 4.33
N VAL A 38 -6.41 -12.51 3.07
CA VAL A 38 -6.62 -11.33 2.23
C VAL A 38 -8.06 -11.26 1.75
N TRP A 39 -8.50 -10.07 1.37
CA TRP A 39 -9.84 -9.82 0.80
C TRP A 39 -10.98 -10.28 1.72
N GLY A 40 -10.77 -10.21 3.04
CA GLY A 40 -11.76 -10.61 4.05
C GLY A 40 -12.14 -12.08 4.04
N GLY A 41 -11.29 -12.96 3.52
CA GLY A 41 -11.59 -14.39 3.40
C GLY A 41 -12.76 -14.68 2.46
N ARG A 42 -13.06 -13.76 1.52
CA ARG A 42 -14.22 -13.87 0.62
C ARG A 42 -13.90 -14.55 -0.71
N LEU A 43 -12.63 -14.78 -1.00
CA LEU A 43 -12.19 -15.43 -2.24
C LEU A 43 -12.48 -16.93 -2.15
N LYS A 44 -13.33 -17.44 -3.04
CA LYS A 44 -13.75 -18.86 -3.06
C LYS A 44 -13.21 -19.69 -4.23
N SER A 45 -12.56 -19.04 -5.19
CA SER A 45 -12.09 -19.67 -6.42
C SER A 45 -10.64 -19.32 -6.66
N GLU A 46 -9.82 -20.31 -7.03
CA GLU A 46 -8.42 -20.09 -7.38
C GLU A 46 -8.24 -19.05 -8.49
N ALA A 47 -9.16 -19.03 -9.47
CA ALA A 47 -9.13 -18.03 -10.54
C ALA A 47 -9.29 -16.60 -10.00
N ASN A 48 -10.20 -16.41 -9.03
CA ASN A 48 -10.38 -15.12 -8.38
C ASN A 48 -9.14 -14.75 -7.56
N VAL A 49 -8.55 -15.70 -6.83
CA VAL A 49 -7.30 -15.45 -6.09
C VAL A 49 -6.21 -14.93 -7.03
N ILE A 50 -5.98 -15.60 -8.17
CA ILE A 50 -4.96 -15.16 -9.12
C ILE A 50 -5.23 -13.74 -9.64
N ILE A 51 -6.48 -13.43 -10.02
CA ILE A 51 -6.84 -12.10 -10.55
C ILE A 51 -6.65 -11.02 -9.49
N PHE A 52 -7.23 -11.20 -8.31
CA PHE A 52 -7.20 -10.20 -7.23
C PHE A 52 -5.79 -9.97 -6.70
N GLU A 53 -5.01 -11.04 -6.51
CA GLU A 53 -3.61 -10.92 -6.07
C GLU A 53 -2.72 -10.28 -7.14
N SER A 54 -2.97 -10.55 -8.42
CA SER A 54 -2.26 -9.88 -9.52
C SER A 54 -2.57 -8.39 -9.57
N ILE A 55 -3.82 -8.00 -9.36
CA ILE A 55 -4.22 -6.59 -9.27
C ILE A 55 -3.52 -5.92 -8.08
N SER A 56 -3.53 -6.56 -6.91
CA SER A 56 -2.84 -6.04 -5.72
C SER A 56 -1.35 -5.82 -5.98
N LEU A 57 -0.66 -6.78 -6.60
CA LEU A 57 0.75 -6.65 -6.97
C LEU A 57 1.01 -5.46 -7.88
N VAL A 58 0.21 -5.28 -8.93
CA VAL A 58 0.35 -4.16 -9.87
C VAL A 58 0.16 -2.82 -9.14
N VAL A 59 -0.87 -2.71 -8.29
CA VAL A 59 -1.14 -1.50 -7.51
C VAL A 59 0.00 -1.20 -6.55
N GLN A 60 0.53 -2.21 -5.85
CA GLN A 60 1.64 -2.04 -4.91
C GLN A 60 2.94 -1.60 -5.60
N ILE A 61 3.25 -2.17 -6.77
CA ILE A 61 4.40 -1.76 -7.58
C ILE A 61 4.24 -0.31 -8.04
N LEU A 62 3.04 0.07 -8.49
CA LEU A 62 2.75 1.44 -8.88
C LEU A 62 2.93 2.42 -7.71
N PHE A 63 2.49 2.05 -6.50
CA PHE A 63 2.68 2.85 -5.30
C PHE A 63 4.16 3.04 -4.97
N ILE A 64 4.96 1.97 -4.99
CA ILE A 64 6.41 2.06 -4.78
C ILE A 64 7.05 3.00 -5.80
N LEU A 65 6.67 2.90 -7.08
CA LEU A 65 7.22 3.77 -8.12
C LEU A 65 6.88 5.24 -7.87
N ILE A 66 5.62 5.57 -7.55
CA ILE A 66 5.19 6.95 -7.25
C ILE A 66 6.02 7.53 -6.09
N ILE A 67 6.19 6.75 -5.01
CA ILE A 67 6.93 7.18 -3.82
C ILE A 67 8.43 7.27 -4.10
N ALA A 68 9.01 6.36 -4.88
CA ALA A 68 10.41 6.40 -5.27
C ALA A 68 10.74 7.64 -6.11
N VAL A 69 9.84 8.05 -7.01
CA VAL A 69 10.00 9.29 -7.77
C VAL A 69 9.82 10.52 -6.88
N LYS A 70 8.83 10.54 -5.97
CA LYS A 70 8.67 11.64 -4.99
C LYS A 70 9.89 11.78 -4.06
N ALA A 71 10.51 10.68 -3.67
CA ALA A 71 11.75 10.65 -2.89
C ALA A 71 13.00 11.06 -3.71
N GLY A 72 12.87 11.17 -5.04
CA GLY A 72 13.95 11.51 -5.95
C GLY A 72 14.94 10.37 -6.21
N TYR A 73 14.56 9.12 -5.94
CA TYR A 73 15.36 7.93 -6.22
C TYR A 73 15.35 7.58 -7.72
N VAL A 74 14.26 7.91 -8.42
CA VAL A 74 14.10 7.70 -9.86
C VAL A 74 13.52 8.99 -10.47
N PHE A 75 13.86 9.31 -11.73
CA PHE A 75 13.34 10.47 -12.48
C PHE A 75 13.37 11.81 -11.72
N LYS A 76 14.46 12.06 -10.99
CA LYS A 76 14.65 13.20 -10.08
C LYS A 76 14.19 14.53 -10.72
N GLY A 77 13.27 15.21 -10.03
CA GLY A 77 12.78 16.54 -10.41
C GLY A 77 11.67 16.57 -11.49
N LYS A 78 11.30 15.43 -12.08
CA LYS A 78 10.23 15.34 -13.08
C LYS A 78 8.85 15.13 -12.44
N PHE A 79 7.79 15.41 -13.20
CA PHE A 79 6.39 15.04 -12.90
C PHE A 79 5.79 15.55 -11.58
N LYS A 80 6.29 16.64 -10.99
CA LYS A 80 5.85 17.14 -9.67
C LYS A 80 4.33 17.19 -9.48
N ARG A 81 3.58 17.73 -10.46
CA ARG A 81 2.10 17.82 -10.39
C ARG A 81 1.43 16.46 -10.47
N THR A 82 1.83 15.62 -11.44
CA THR A 82 1.29 14.27 -11.63
C THR A 82 1.55 13.38 -10.41
N LEU A 83 2.75 13.46 -9.83
CA LEU A 83 3.12 12.73 -8.62
C LEU A 83 2.25 13.15 -7.44
N ASN A 84 2.00 14.45 -7.28
CA ASN A 84 1.16 14.92 -6.18
C ASN A 84 -0.27 14.38 -6.29
N VAL A 85 -0.84 14.38 -7.49
CA VAL A 85 -2.16 13.76 -7.76
C VAL A 85 -2.11 12.25 -7.47
N GLY A 86 -1.06 11.56 -7.93
CA GLY A 86 -0.88 10.13 -7.68
C GLY A 86 -0.78 9.78 -6.20
N ILE A 87 -0.10 10.59 -5.39
CA ILE A 87 -0.01 10.40 -3.93
C ILE A 87 -1.37 10.63 -3.27
N TRP A 88 -2.17 11.59 -3.73
CA TRP A 88 -3.54 11.77 -3.23
C TRP A 88 -4.46 10.61 -3.59
N ILE A 89 -4.35 10.07 -4.80
CA ILE A 89 -5.08 8.85 -5.20
C ILE A 89 -4.67 7.67 -4.32
N MET A 90 -3.36 7.47 -4.13
CA MET A 90 -2.80 6.45 -3.24
C MET A 90 -3.33 6.60 -1.81
N PHE A 91 -3.39 7.83 -1.29
CA PHE A 91 -3.96 8.11 0.03
C PHE A 91 -5.43 7.67 0.10
N GLY A 92 -6.26 8.05 -0.87
CA GLY A 92 -7.67 7.64 -0.92
C GLY A 92 -7.84 6.11 -0.97
N LEU A 93 -7.03 5.42 -1.77
CA LEU A 93 -7.04 3.95 -1.86
C LEU A 93 -6.63 3.28 -0.55
N ILE A 94 -5.62 3.80 0.17
CA ILE A 94 -5.20 3.25 1.46
C ILE A 94 -6.24 3.49 2.55
N VAL A 95 -6.92 4.65 2.53
CA VAL A 95 -8.06 4.90 3.44
C VAL A 95 -9.19 3.93 3.16
N LEU A 96 -9.56 3.73 1.90
CA LEU A 96 -10.59 2.74 1.52
C LEU A 96 -10.18 1.32 1.94
N ASN A 97 -8.91 0.95 1.74
CA ASN A 97 -8.37 -0.34 2.19
C ASN A 97 -8.45 -0.49 3.71
N THR A 98 -8.16 0.57 4.47
CA THR A 98 -8.25 0.57 5.94
C THR A 98 -9.69 0.37 6.41
N ILE A 99 -10.65 1.00 5.75
CA ILE A 99 -12.09 0.77 6.00
C ILE A 99 -12.47 -0.67 5.66
N GLY A 100 -11.96 -1.21 4.54
CA GLY A 100 -12.16 -2.61 4.16
C GLY A 100 -11.62 -3.59 5.20
N ASN A 101 -10.41 -3.34 5.72
CA ASN A 101 -9.79 -4.16 6.76
C ASN A 101 -10.56 -4.10 8.07
N LEU A 102 -11.08 -2.92 8.44
CA LEU A 102 -11.90 -2.74 9.64
C LEU A 102 -13.26 -3.47 9.52
N ALA A 103 -13.83 -3.51 8.32
CA ALA A 103 -15.09 -4.21 8.01
C ALA A 103 -14.90 -5.69 7.65
N SER A 104 -13.68 -6.22 7.81
CA SER A 104 -13.35 -7.60 7.45
C SER A 104 -13.78 -8.60 8.53
N ASN A 105 -14.08 -9.82 8.11
CA ASN A 105 -14.27 -10.96 9.01
C ASN A 105 -12.94 -11.64 9.40
N SER A 106 -11.82 -11.24 8.79
CA SER A 106 -10.48 -11.76 9.09
C SER A 106 -9.88 -11.08 10.31
N GLY A 107 -9.50 -11.86 11.31
CA GLY A 107 -8.80 -11.37 12.50
C GLY A 107 -7.45 -10.73 12.17
N LEU A 108 -6.76 -11.23 11.13
CA LEU A 108 -5.48 -10.68 10.68
C LEU A 108 -5.68 -9.27 10.09
N GLU A 109 -6.69 -9.09 9.24
CA GLU A 109 -6.95 -7.79 8.62
C GLU A 109 -7.42 -6.75 9.65
N THR A 110 -8.32 -7.14 10.55
CA THR A 110 -8.84 -6.24 11.59
C THR A 110 -7.78 -5.87 12.63
N MET A 111 -7.00 -6.82 13.14
CA MET A 111 -6.06 -6.57 14.25
C MET A 111 -4.67 -6.11 13.80
N VAL A 112 -4.20 -6.55 12.63
CA VAL A 112 -2.83 -6.27 12.16
C VAL A 112 -2.81 -5.32 10.97
N MET A 113 -3.61 -5.60 9.94
CA MET A 113 -3.60 -4.75 8.73
C MET A 113 -4.23 -3.39 8.99
N THR A 114 -5.29 -3.29 9.79
CA THR A 114 -5.96 -1.99 10.05
C THR A 114 -5.03 -0.98 10.72
N PRO A 115 -4.29 -1.30 11.80
CA PRO A 115 -3.28 -0.37 12.34
C PRO A 115 -2.17 -0.06 11.33
N LEU A 116 -1.69 -1.08 10.59
CA LEU A 116 -0.63 -0.91 9.60
C LEU A 116 -1.04 0.05 8.48
N THR A 117 -2.23 -0.12 7.91
CA THR A 117 -2.74 0.72 6.81
C THR A 117 -3.14 2.10 7.30
N SER A 118 -3.56 2.23 8.57
CA SER A 118 -3.76 3.53 9.21
C SER A 118 -2.45 4.31 9.33
N VAL A 119 -1.36 3.67 9.75
CA VAL A 119 -0.03 4.29 9.80
C VAL A 119 0.44 4.66 8.39
N LEU A 120 0.27 3.77 7.41
CA LEU A 120 0.55 4.06 6.01
C LEU A 120 -0.24 5.28 5.50
N ALA A 121 -1.54 5.38 5.80
CA ALA A 121 -2.38 6.50 5.40
C ALA A 121 -1.82 7.82 5.93
N LEU A 122 -1.40 7.87 7.20
CA LEU A 122 -0.80 9.06 7.80
C LEU A 122 0.55 9.43 7.16
N LEU A 123 1.39 8.45 6.83
CA LEU A 123 2.66 8.69 6.16
C LEU A 123 2.46 9.22 4.74
N VAL A 124 1.52 8.65 3.98
CA VAL A 124 1.20 9.09 2.63
C VAL A 124 0.56 10.47 2.65
N PHE A 125 -0.35 10.74 3.59
CA PHE A 125 -0.92 12.07 3.81
C PHE A 125 0.18 13.12 4.05
N ARG A 126 1.18 12.80 4.89
CA ARG A 126 2.34 13.66 5.14
C ARG A 126 3.17 13.92 3.88
N LEU A 127 3.19 13.01 2.90
CA LEU A 127 3.84 13.25 1.60
C LEU A 127 2.94 14.05 0.64
N ALA A 128 1.62 13.88 0.73
CA ALA A 128 0.63 14.55 -0.13
C ALA A 128 0.50 16.05 0.15
N ILE A 129 0.66 16.46 1.41
CA ILE A 129 0.62 17.88 1.82
C ILE A 129 1.96 18.61 1.64
N GLU A 130 3.02 17.89 1.27
CA GLU A 130 4.35 18.44 1.04
C GLU A 130 4.45 18.98 -0.40
N LYS A 131 4.59 20.30 -0.51
CA LYS A 131 4.66 21.05 -1.78
C LYS A 131 5.97 20.80 -2.54
#